data_AF-A0A2V9R8W5-F1
#
_entry.id   AF-A0A2V9R8W5-F1
#
_cell.length_a   1.000
_cell.length_b   1.000
_cell.length_c   1.000
_cell.angle_alpha   90.00
_cell.angle_beta   90.00
_cell.angle_gamma   90.00
#
_symmetry.space_group_name_H-M   'P 1'
#
loop_
_entity.id
_entity.type
_entity.pdbx_description
1 polymer ?
#
loop_
_entity_poly.entity_id
_entity_poly.type
_entity_poly.pdbx_seq_one_letter_code
_entity_poly.pdbx_strand_id
1 'polypeptide(L)' 'WQEKSLQMEWCLECHRHPESYVRPREEVFNMEYQPPADQVALGSKLVKQYKIQSLTSCSTCHR' A
#
# COMPACT_ATOMS: atom_id res chain seq x y z
N TRP A 1 -19.33 11.59 1.96
CA TRP A 1 -19.12 10.12 1.98
C TRP A 1 -17.63 9.89 2.11
N GLN A 2 -17.23 8.95 2.97
CA GLN A 2 -15.83 8.67 3.29
C GLN A 2 -15.62 7.15 3.18
N GLU A 3 -14.78 6.72 2.23
CA GLU A 3 -14.57 5.30 1.92
C GLU A 3 -13.77 4.56 3.00
N LYS A 4 -12.78 5.23 3.60
CA LYS A 4 -11.90 4.68 4.66
C LYS A 4 -11.82 5.62 5.84
N SER A 5 -11.55 5.13 7.04
CA SER A 5 -11.58 5.93 8.27
C SER A 5 -10.58 7.10 8.31
N LEU A 6 -9.51 7.03 7.52
CA LEU A 6 -8.39 7.99 7.52
C LEU A 6 -7.77 8.17 8.91
N GLN A 7 -7.94 7.19 9.79
CA GLN A 7 -7.28 7.14 11.10
C GLN A 7 -5.86 6.59 10.95
N MET A 8 -4.99 6.94 11.91
CA MET A 8 -3.60 6.49 11.92
C MET A 8 -3.46 4.97 11.75
N GLU A 9 -4.30 4.18 12.41
CA GLU A 9 -4.24 2.71 12.33
C GLU A 9 -4.49 2.20 10.91
N TRP A 10 -5.41 2.82 10.17
CA TRP A 10 -5.69 2.46 8.78
C TRP A 10 -4.48 2.73 7.87
N CYS A 11 -3.80 3.86 8.06
CA CYS A 11 -2.56 4.15 7.34
C CYS A 11 -1.44 3.17 7.74
N LEU A 12 -1.33 2.87 9.04
CA LEU A 12 -0.30 1.97 9.54
C LEU A 12 -0.46 0.53 9.08
N GLU A 13 -1.69 0.04 8.89
CA GLU A 13 -1.96 -1.27 8.31
C GLU A 13 -1.26 -1.42 6.95
N CYS A 14 -1.43 -0.42 6.07
CA CYS A 14 -0.76 -0.39 4.76
C CYS A 14 0.76 -0.22 4.88
N HIS A 15 1.25 0.58 5.82
CA HIS A 15 2.70 0.74 6.04
C HIS A 15 3.37 -0.52 6.60
N ARG A 16 2.65 -1.35 7.39
CA ARG A 16 3.12 -2.63 7.91
C ARG A 16 3.04 -3.74 6.87
N HIS A 17 2.02 -3.71 6.01
CA HIS A 17 1.74 -4.74 4.99
C HIS A 17 1.52 -4.15 3.60
N PRO A 18 2.52 -3.46 3.01
CA PRO A 18 2.38 -2.81 1.71
C PRO A 18 2.09 -3.80 0.57
N GLU A 19 2.53 -5.05 0.69
CA GLU A 19 2.29 -6.12 -0.28
C GLU A 19 0.79 -6.41 -0.51
N SER A 20 -0.06 -6.15 0.49
CA SER A 20 -1.50 -6.37 0.38
C SER A 20 -2.21 -5.31 -0.46
N TYR A 21 -1.57 -4.18 -0.75
CA TYR A 21 -2.23 -3.02 -1.38
C TYR A 21 -1.46 -2.42 -2.56
N VAL A 22 -0.15 -2.65 -2.67
CA VAL A 22 0.66 -2.08 -3.74
C VAL A 22 0.26 -2.67 -5.10
N ARG A 23 0.14 -1.79 -6.11
CA ARG A 23 -0.18 -2.16 -7.49
C ARG A 23 0.95 -1.75 -8.45
N PRO A 24 0.98 -2.29 -9.68
CA PRO A 24 1.93 -1.87 -10.70
C PRO A 24 1.79 -0.37 -11.03
N ARG A 25 2.90 0.29 -11.39
CA ARG A 25 2.92 1.76 -11.61
C ARG A 25 2.06 2.18 -12.80
N GLU A 26 1.99 1.33 -13.81
CA GLU A 26 1.18 1.44 -15.01
C GLU A 26 -0.33 1.45 -14.71
N GLU A 27 -0.76 0.85 -13.59
CA GLU A 27 -2.18 0.74 -13.18
C GLU A 27 -2.58 1.75 -12.10
N VAL A 28 -1.72 2.72 -11.75
CA VAL A 28 -1.99 3.71 -10.70
C VAL A 28 -3.19 4.60 -11.05
N PHE A 29 -3.32 4.98 -12.33
CA PHE A 29 -4.41 5.83 -12.81
C PHE A 29 -5.60 5.05 -13.37
N ASN A 30 -5.52 3.71 -13.38
CA ASN A 30 -6.64 2.87 -13.77
C ASN A 30 -7.62 2.74 -12.59
N MET A 31 -8.77 3.41 -12.71
CA MET A 31 -9.82 3.39 -11.70
C MET A 31 -10.61 2.06 -11.66
N GLU A 32 -10.52 1.25 -12.72
CA GLU A 32 -11.16 -0.07 -12.82
C GLU A 32 -10.24 -1.21 -12.39
N TYR A 33 -9.01 -0.90 -11.96
CA TYR A 33 -8.04 -1.91 -11.54
C TYR A 33 -8.60 -2.78 -10.41
N GLN A 34 -8.60 -4.09 -10.64
CA GLN A 34 -8.90 -5.10 -9.62
C GLN A 34 -7.63 -5.85 -9.23
N PRO A 35 -7.31 -5.96 -7.93
CA PRO A 35 -6.20 -6.78 -7.46
C PRO A 35 -6.32 -8.24 -7.97
N PRO A 36 -5.22 -8.90 -8.34
CA PRO A 36 -5.25 -10.32 -8.70
C PRO A 36 -5.63 -11.17 -7.48
N ALA A 37 -6.06 -12.41 -7.74
CA ALA A 37 -6.40 -13.37 -6.69
C ALA A 37 -5.26 -13.60 -5.69
N ASP A 38 -4.01 -13.56 -6.15
CA ASP A 38 -2.81 -13.64 -5.32
C ASP A 38 -2.08 -12.28 -5.24
N GLN A 39 -2.76 -11.32 -4.62
CA GLN A 39 -2.23 -9.97 -4.39
C GLN A 39 -0.92 -10.00 -3.59
N VAL A 40 -0.78 -10.88 -2.61
CA VAL A 40 0.42 -10.94 -1.75
C VAL A 40 1.66 -11.35 -2.55
N ALA A 41 1.53 -12.31 -3.48
CA ALA A 41 2.65 -12.71 -4.33
C ALA A 41 3.08 -11.59 -5.30
N LEU A 42 2.11 -10.89 -5.92
CA LEU A 42 2.41 -9.73 -6.77
C LEU A 42 3.03 -8.60 -5.95
N GLY A 43 2.38 -8.21 -4.86
CA GLY A 43 2.80 -7.12 -4.00
C GLY A 43 4.18 -7.35 -3.39
N SER A 44 4.50 -8.57 -2.97
CA SER A 44 5.84 -8.91 -2.46
C SER A 44 6.94 -8.71 -3.51
N LYS A 45 6.65 -8.99 -4.79
CA LYS A 45 7.57 -8.71 -5.90
C LYS A 45 7.73 -7.21 -6.10
N LEU A 46 6.63 -6.47 -6.11
CA LEU A 46 6.61 -5.02 -6.31
C LEU A 46 7.31 -4.27 -5.17
N VAL A 47 7.08 -4.65 -3.91
CA VAL A 47 7.76 -4.10 -2.73
C VAL A 47 9.28 -4.23 -2.88
N LYS A 48 9.76 -5.42 -3.27
CA LYS A 48 11.20 -5.66 -3.51
C LYS A 48 11.72 -4.86 -4.69
N GLN A 49 11.02 -4.87 -5.83
CA GLN A 49 11.43 -4.20 -7.06
C GLN A 49 11.50 -2.67 -6.88
N TYR A 50 10.52 -2.09 -6.19
CA TYR A 50 10.42 -0.66 -5.96
C TYR A 50 11.13 -0.21 -4.68
N LYS A 51 11.74 -1.14 -3.93
CA LYS A 51 12.44 -0.88 -2.67
C LYS A 51 11.56 -0.13 -1.66
N ILE A 52 10.29 -0.54 -1.57
CA ILE A 52 9.33 0.06 -0.65
C ILE A 52 9.76 -0.28 0.77
N GLN A 53 9.89 0.74 1.60
CA GLN A 53 10.27 0.60 3.00
C GLN A 53 9.02 0.60 3.87
N SER A 54 9.02 -0.21 4.93
CA SER A 54 8.00 -0.11 5.98
C SER A 54 8.34 1.09 6.87
N LEU A 55 7.61 2.19 6.70
CA LEU A 55 7.84 3.44 7.42
C LEU A 55 6.86 3.59 8.57
N THR A 56 7.23 3.13 9.76
CA THR A 56 6.36 3.11 10.95
C THR A 56 6.81 4.07 12.06
N SER A 57 7.79 4.93 11.77
CA SER A 57 8.26 5.95 12.71
C SER A 57 7.27 7.10 12.86
N CYS A 58 7.10 7.63 14.08
CA CYS A 58 6.28 8.80 14.35
C CYS A 58 6.69 10.01 13.49
N SER A 59 8.00 10.20 13.28
CA SER A 59 8.56 11.32 12.50
C SER A 59 8.30 11.23 10.99
N THR A 60 7.82 10.09 10.49
CA THR A 60 7.42 9.93 9.09
C THR A 60 6.23 10.84 8.77
N CYS A 61 5.28 10.98 9.70
CA CYS A 61 4.02 11.71 9.50
C CYS A 61 3.83 12.89 10.47
N HIS A 62 4.30 12.77 11.72
CA HIS A 62 4.19 13.79 12.76
C HIS A 62 5.50 14.58 12.85
N ARG A 63 5.61 15.61 12.02
CA ARG A 63 6.74 16.54 12.00
C ARG A 63 6.43 17.78 12.83
#